data_AF-A0A4R0R3P1-F1
#
_entry.id   AF-A0A4R0R3P1-F1
#
_cell.length_a   1.000
_cell.length_b   1.000
_cell.length_c   1.000
_cell.angle_alpha   90.00
_cell.angle_beta   90.00
_cell.angle_gamma   90.00
#
_symmetry.space_group_name_H-M   'P 1'
#
loop_
_entity.id
_entity.type
_entity.pdbx_description
1 polymer ?
#
loop_
_entity_poly.entity_id
_entity_poly.type
_entity_poly.pdbx_seq_one_letter_code
_entity_poly.pdbx_strand_id
1 'polypeptide(L)'
;MYVFDTSLDSASRIDSAQSTHRLSFRLPDSVLRRARRDRRKFLQGREGLAMPWDADGRVTFTYSVASERSRPVYCDRRDQPLPARQLSQVRAGSAVRLTLRQVRKGGGRPGTRLEVLKVQLLHVDAPLPGGPAAPHSIQSFDLQLPVDLAQEVERLAQAEDWSTTAWLRNAIEQQVARSRARLSNHENAA
;
A
#
# COMPACT_ATOMS: atom_id res chain seq x y z
N MET A 1 1.24 9.82 -16.25
CA MET A 1 1.19 9.09 -14.97
C MET A 1 0.51 9.97 -13.93
N TYR A 2 -0.42 9.41 -13.18
CA TYR A 2 -1.12 10.04 -12.07
C TYR A 2 -0.96 9.18 -10.84
N VAL A 3 -0.61 9.78 -9.70
CA VAL A 3 -0.49 9.10 -8.41
C VAL A 3 -1.26 9.92 -7.40
N PHE A 4 -2.19 9.31 -6.68
CA PHE A 4 -3.00 9.99 -5.69
C PHE A 4 -3.65 9.00 -4.73
N ASP A 5 -4.04 9.51 -3.57
CA ASP A 5 -4.75 8.76 -2.55
C ASP A 5 -6.25 8.96 -2.73
N THR A 6 -7.02 7.88 -2.60
CA THR A 6 -8.48 7.87 -2.72
C THR A 6 -9.06 6.70 -1.94
N SER A 7 -10.38 6.55 -1.96
CA SER A 7 -11.06 5.39 -1.42
C SER A 7 -11.76 4.63 -2.52
N LEU A 8 -11.80 3.30 -2.42
CA LEU A 8 -12.56 2.46 -3.33
C LEU A 8 -14.05 2.63 -3.06
N ASP A 9 -14.83 2.75 -4.13
CA ASP A 9 -16.27 2.89 -4.05
C ASP A 9 -16.99 1.54 -3.88
N SER A 10 -18.27 1.59 -3.50
CA SER A 10 -19.16 0.41 -3.35
C SER A 10 -19.32 -0.44 -4.61
N ALA A 11 -19.12 0.16 -5.79
CA ALA A 11 -19.13 -0.55 -7.06
C ALA A 11 -17.85 -1.37 -7.32
N SER A 12 -16.82 -1.23 -6.50
CA SER A 12 -15.59 -2.02 -6.57
C SER A 12 -15.87 -3.47 -6.14
N ARG A 13 -15.41 -4.42 -6.94
CA ARG A 13 -15.56 -5.86 -6.70
C ARG A 13 -14.25 -6.56 -7.05
N ILE A 14 -13.58 -7.08 -6.04
CA ILE A 14 -12.36 -7.89 -6.20
C ILE A 14 -12.63 -9.19 -5.46
N ASP A 15 -12.90 -10.24 -6.22
CA ASP A 15 -13.14 -11.57 -5.69
C ASP A 15 -12.14 -12.54 -6.31
N SER A 16 -11.33 -13.20 -5.48
CA SER A 16 -10.34 -14.19 -5.92
C SER A 16 -10.94 -15.37 -6.68
N ALA A 17 -12.23 -15.66 -6.50
CA ALA A 17 -12.93 -16.71 -7.24
C ALA A 17 -13.36 -16.28 -8.65
N GLN A 18 -13.41 -14.97 -8.92
CA GLN A 18 -13.87 -14.45 -10.20
C GLN A 18 -12.69 -14.14 -11.13
N SER A 19 -12.86 -14.46 -12.42
CA SER A 19 -11.87 -14.15 -13.45
C SER A 19 -11.81 -12.67 -13.83
N THR A 20 -12.80 -11.88 -13.41
CA THR A 20 -12.95 -10.46 -13.74
C THR A 20 -13.15 -9.64 -12.47
N HIS A 21 -12.38 -8.58 -12.35
CA HIS A 21 -12.44 -7.66 -11.22
C HIS A 21 -12.79 -6.25 -11.68
N ARG A 22 -13.40 -5.49 -10.79
CA ARG A 22 -13.82 -4.11 -11.01
C ARG A 22 -13.28 -3.22 -9.89
N LEU A 23 -12.67 -2.11 -10.28
CA LEU A 23 -12.27 -1.02 -9.41
C LEU A 23 -13.12 0.20 -9.75
N SER A 24 -13.74 0.80 -8.74
CA SER A 24 -14.45 2.07 -8.87
C SER A 24 -13.90 3.06 -7.86
N PHE A 25 -13.56 4.26 -8.31
CA PHE A 25 -12.97 5.29 -7.48
C PHE A 25 -13.22 6.68 -8.06
N ARG A 26 -13.21 7.70 -7.21
CA ARG A 26 -13.28 9.10 -7.62
C ARG A 26 -11.89 9.68 -7.85
N LEU A 27 -11.73 10.40 -8.95
CA LEU A 27 -10.53 11.17 -9.23
C LEU A 27 -10.56 12.50 -8.46
N PRO A 28 -9.47 12.89 -7.78
CA PRO A 28 -9.33 14.23 -7.22
C PRO A 28 -9.38 15.30 -8.31
N ASP A 29 -9.87 16.51 -7.99
CA ASP A 29 -10.03 17.59 -8.98
C ASP A 29 -8.72 17.99 -9.67
N SER A 30 -7.62 17.95 -8.93
CA SER A 30 -6.27 18.20 -9.47
C SER A 30 -5.91 17.19 -10.57
N VAL A 31 -6.25 15.92 -10.36
CA VAL A 31 -6.03 14.82 -11.31
C VAL A 31 -7.00 14.92 -12.47
N LEU A 32 -8.28 15.22 -12.22
CA LEU A 32 -9.29 15.44 -13.27
C LEU A 32 -8.88 16.54 -14.24
N ARG A 33 -8.44 17.70 -13.73
CA ARG A 33 -7.95 18.81 -14.58
C ARG A 33 -6.77 18.38 -15.45
N ARG A 34 -5.81 17.65 -14.86
CA ARG A 34 -4.64 17.14 -15.60
C ARG A 34 -5.05 16.12 -16.65
N ALA A 35 -5.90 15.16 -16.31
CA ALA A 35 -6.39 14.13 -17.23
C ALA A 35 -7.22 14.71 -18.39
N ARG A 36 -8.03 15.75 -18.15
CA ARG A 36 -8.74 16.49 -19.21
C ARG A 36 -7.75 17.15 -20.20
N ARG A 37 -6.69 17.77 -19.68
CA ARG A 37 -5.64 18.39 -20.51
C ARG A 37 -4.86 17.34 -21.31
N ASP A 38 -4.44 16.25 -20.67
CA ASP A 38 -3.70 15.18 -21.32
C ASP A 38 -4.58 14.50 -22.38
N ARG A 39 -5.87 14.31 -22.10
CA ARG A 39 -6.85 13.83 -23.08
C ARG A 39 -6.90 14.69 -24.35
N ARG A 40 -7.01 16.01 -24.21
CA ARG A 40 -7.05 16.93 -25.34
C ARG A 40 -5.79 16.80 -26.20
N LYS A 41 -4.62 16.64 -25.57
CA LYS A 41 -3.36 16.35 -26.26
C LYS A 41 -3.40 15.01 -26.99
N PHE A 42 -3.85 13.94 -26.32
CA PHE A 42 -3.95 12.61 -26.91
C PHE A 42 -4.89 12.55 -28.11
N LEU A 43 -6.00 13.30 -28.07
CA LEU A 43 -7.03 13.34 -29.11
C LEU A 43 -6.84 14.47 -30.11
N GLN A 44 -5.73 15.22 -30.05
CA GLN A 44 -5.46 16.36 -30.93
C GLN A 44 -6.64 17.36 -31.00
N GLY A 45 -7.26 17.64 -29.85
CA GLY A 45 -8.38 18.59 -29.77
C GLY A 45 -9.73 18.05 -30.24
N ARG A 46 -9.88 16.78 -30.61
CA ARG A 46 -11.20 16.20 -30.92
C ARG A 46 -12.08 16.11 -29.67
N GLU A 47 -13.11 16.96 -29.62
CA GLU A 47 -14.09 17.04 -28.53
C GLU A 47 -15.31 16.12 -28.77
N GLY A 48 -16.24 16.06 -27.82
CA GLY A 48 -17.48 15.27 -27.95
C GLY A 48 -17.36 13.74 -27.74
N LEU A 49 -16.15 13.20 -27.63
CA LEU A 49 -15.96 11.76 -27.35
C LEU A 49 -16.27 11.43 -25.88
N ALA A 50 -16.74 10.20 -25.63
CA ALA A 50 -17.07 9.75 -24.28
C ALA A 50 -15.89 9.90 -23.31
N MET A 51 -16.15 10.41 -22.11
CA MET A 51 -15.16 10.52 -21.04
C MET A 51 -14.88 9.15 -20.42
N PRO A 52 -13.64 8.88 -19.97
CA PRO A 52 -13.32 7.65 -19.24
C PRO A 52 -13.77 7.72 -17.76
N TRP A 53 -14.45 8.80 -17.37
CA TRP A 53 -15.10 9.02 -16.08
C TRP A 53 -16.49 9.62 -16.31
N ASP A 54 -17.37 9.54 -15.31
CA ASP A 54 -18.71 10.13 -15.34
C ASP A 54 -18.73 11.63 -14.96
N ALA A 55 -19.93 12.22 -14.82
CA ALA A 55 -20.08 13.64 -14.47
C ALA A 55 -19.40 14.00 -13.12
N ASP A 56 -19.38 13.07 -12.17
CA ASP A 56 -18.80 13.23 -10.84
C ASP A 56 -17.28 12.94 -10.79
N GLY A 57 -16.70 12.57 -11.92
CA GLY A 57 -15.28 12.21 -12.02
C GLY A 57 -14.95 10.82 -11.48
N ARG A 58 -15.95 9.95 -11.39
CA ARG A 58 -15.79 8.54 -10.99
C ARG A 58 -15.37 7.71 -12.18
N VAL A 59 -14.38 6.86 -11.96
CA VAL A 59 -13.83 5.93 -12.94
C VAL A 59 -14.28 4.52 -12.57
N THR A 60 -14.66 3.74 -13.58
CA THR A 60 -14.86 2.30 -13.42
C THR A 60 -13.84 1.58 -14.31
N PHE A 61 -12.92 0.88 -13.69
CA PHE A 61 -11.87 0.11 -14.35
C PHE A 61 -12.14 -1.37 -14.14
N THR A 62 -12.21 -2.12 -15.23
CA THR A 62 -12.44 -3.58 -15.21
C THR A 62 -11.25 -4.26 -15.85
N TYR A 63 -10.73 -5.29 -15.21
CA TYR A 63 -9.65 -6.11 -15.74
C TYR A 63 -9.93 -7.60 -15.48
N SER A 64 -9.36 -8.46 -16.32
CA SER A 64 -9.43 -9.91 -16.13
C SER A 64 -8.09 -10.45 -15.64
N VAL A 65 -8.12 -11.45 -14.77
CA VAL A 65 -6.92 -12.15 -14.29
C VAL A 65 -6.19 -12.89 -15.41
N ALA A 66 -6.92 -13.33 -16.45
CA ALA A 66 -6.35 -14.01 -17.60
C ALA A 66 -5.54 -13.09 -18.53
N SER A 67 -5.70 -11.77 -18.41
CA SER A 67 -4.98 -10.79 -19.24
C SER A 67 -3.95 -10.03 -18.42
N GLU A 68 -2.68 -10.27 -18.70
CA GLU A 68 -1.59 -9.55 -18.03
C GLU A 68 -1.55 -8.06 -18.39
N ARG A 69 -1.99 -7.70 -19.59
CA ARG A 69 -1.81 -6.36 -20.19
C ARG A 69 -2.55 -5.23 -19.44
N SER A 70 -3.43 -5.57 -18.50
CA SER A 70 -4.21 -4.58 -17.75
C SER A 70 -4.44 -5.00 -16.30
N ARG A 71 -3.70 -5.99 -15.79
CA ARG A 71 -3.78 -6.41 -14.40
C ARG A 71 -2.97 -5.43 -13.54
N PRO A 72 -3.60 -4.71 -12.58
CA PRO A 72 -2.87 -3.86 -11.67
C PRO A 72 -2.05 -4.70 -10.68
N VAL A 73 -0.89 -4.17 -10.28
CA VAL A 73 -0.10 -4.72 -9.18
C VAL A 73 -0.74 -4.25 -7.87
N TYR A 74 -1.08 -5.18 -7.00
CA TYR A 74 -1.56 -4.86 -5.66
C TYR A 74 -0.38 -4.89 -4.69
N CYS A 75 -0.21 -3.83 -3.92
CA CYS A 75 0.83 -3.71 -2.91
C CYS A 75 0.24 -3.35 -1.54
N ASP A 76 0.98 -3.68 -0.49
CA ASP A 76 0.70 -3.25 0.87
C ASP A 76 1.18 -1.81 1.13
N ARG A 77 1.05 -1.32 2.37
CA ARG A 77 1.49 0.03 2.73
C ARG A 77 2.99 0.27 2.56
N ARG A 78 3.81 -0.80 2.58
CA ARG A 78 5.28 -0.78 2.45
C ARG A 78 5.74 -1.00 1.01
N ASP A 79 4.81 -0.97 0.07
CA ASP A 79 5.04 -1.24 -1.35
C ASP A 79 5.53 -2.67 -1.67
N GLN A 80 5.17 -3.63 -0.81
CA GLN A 80 5.42 -5.04 -1.06
C GLN A 80 4.23 -5.67 -1.82
N PRO A 81 4.48 -6.47 -2.87
CA PRO A 81 3.41 -7.12 -3.62
C PRO A 81 2.53 -8.01 -2.74
N LEU A 82 1.21 -7.87 -2.88
CA LEU A 82 0.24 -8.70 -2.17
C LEU A 82 -0.02 -10.01 -2.93
N PRO A 83 -0.02 -11.15 -2.23
CA PRO A 83 -0.36 -12.44 -2.84
C PRO A 83 -1.86 -12.49 -3.20
N ALA A 84 -2.20 -13.24 -4.25
CA ALA A 84 -3.56 -13.31 -4.79
C ALA A 84 -4.64 -13.66 -3.74
N ARG A 85 -4.32 -14.54 -2.78
CA ARG A 85 -5.20 -14.94 -1.67
C ARG A 85 -5.62 -13.78 -0.76
N GLN A 86 -4.87 -12.69 -0.75
CA GLN A 86 -5.14 -11.51 0.08
C GLN A 86 -5.86 -10.40 -0.65
N LEU A 87 -6.14 -10.56 -1.94
CA LEU A 87 -6.96 -9.59 -2.68
C LEU A 87 -8.39 -9.49 -2.12
N SER A 88 -8.84 -10.51 -1.38
CA SER A 88 -10.09 -10.51 -0.60
C SER A 88 -10.15 -9.44 0.50
N GLN A 89 -8.99 -8.88 0.89
CA GLN A 89 -8.89 -7.77 1.83
C GLN A 89 -9.23 -6.42 1.18
N VAL A 90 -9.16 -6.35 -0.15
CA VAL A 90 -9.49 -5.13 -0.90
C VAL A 90 -11.00 -5.02 -1.04
N ARG A 91 -11.59 -4.10 -0.29
CA ARG A 91 -13.06 -3.95 -0.21
C ARG A 91 -13.47 -2.54 -0.60
N ALA A 92 -14.77 -2.37 -0.84
CA ALA A 92 -15.36 -1.04 -0.88
C ALA A 92 -15.03 -0.28 0.41
N GLY A 93 -14.70 1.00 0.30
CA GLY A 93 -14.26 1.86 1.39
C GLY A 93 -12.76 1.77 1.72
N SER A 94 -12.01 0.82 1.14
CA SER A 94 -10.56 0.74 1.40
C SER A 94 -9.85 2.00 0.92
N ALA A 95 -9.03 2.58 1.80
CA ALA A 95 -8.13 3.68 1.47
C ALA A 95 -6.94 3.15 0.67
N VAL A 96 -6.73 3.71 -0.51
CA VAL A 96 -5.75 3.23 -1.49
C VAL A 96 -4.98 4.38 -2.13
N ARG A 97 -3.71 4.13 -2.44
CA ARG A 97 -2.94 4.95 -3.38
C ARG A 97 -2.97 4.30 -4.75
N LEU A 98 -3.50 5.02 -5.73
CA LEU A 98 -3.63 4.56 -7.10
C LEU A 98 -2.56 5.17 -7.99
N THR A 99 -1.93 4.33 -8.80
CA THR A 99 -1.07 4.77 -9.90
C THR A 99 -1.76 4.48 -11.21
N LEU A 100 -2.10 5.53 -11.95
CA LEU A 100 -2.83 5.45 -13.20
C LEU A 100 -2.02 5.98 -14.38
N ARG A 101 -2.31 5.47 -15.57
CA ARG A 101 -1.90 6.10 -16.84
C ARG A 101 -3.09 6.31 -17.75
N GLN A 102 -3.08 7.43 -18.47
CA GLN A 102 -4.00 7.64 -19.58
C GLN A 102 -3.35 7.11 -20.85
N VAL A 103 -4.08 6.28 -21.58
CA VAL A 103 -3.65 5.73 -22.87
C VAL A 103 -4.70 5.97 -23.92
N ARG A 104 -4.28 5.96 -25.19
CA ARG A 104 -5.21 5.93 -26.33
C ARG A 104 -5.94 4.59 -26.34
N LYS A 105 -7.24 4.63 -26.61
CA LYS A 105 -8.03 3.41 -26.80
C LYS A 105 -7.56 2.75 -28.10
N GLY A 106 -7.21 1.46 -28.04
CA GLY A 106 -6.94 0.68 -29.24
C GLY A 106 -8.24 0.39 -30.02
N GLY A 107 -8.13 0.23 -31.34
CA GLY A 107 -9.25 -0.06 -32.24
C GLY A 107 -9.71 1.15 -33.08
N GLY A 108 -10.83 0.99 -33.80
CA GLY A 108 -11.27 1.93 -34.83
C GLY A 108 -11.92 3.24 -34.33
N ARG A 109 -12.27 3.35 -33.04
CA ARG A 109 -12.89 4.58 -32.48
C ARG A 109 -11.89 5.40 -31.69
N PRO A 110 -11.70 6.70 -32.00
CA PRO A 110 -10.81 7.57 -31.24
C PRO A 110 -11.32 7.71 -29.80
N GLY A 111 -10.40 7.64 -28.84
CA GLY A 111 -10.73 7.75 -27.44
C GLY A 111 -9.52 7.55 -26.55
N THR A 112 -9.69 7.79 -25.26
CA THR A 112 -8.69 7.48 -24.24
C THR A 112 -9.32 6.64 -23.14
N ARG A 113 -8.52 5.80 -22.51
CA ARG A 113 -8.89 5.10 -21.27
C ARG A 113 -7.90 5.40 -20.17
N LEU A 114 -8.34 5.26 -18.93
CA LEU A 114 -7.47 5.25 -17.76
C LEU A 114 -7.18 3.80 -17.40
N GLU A 115 -5.91 3.46 -17.34
CA GLU A 115 -5.44 2.15 -16.88
C GLU A 115 -4.88 2.27 -15.48
N VAL A 116 -5.32 1.38 -14.59
CA VAL A 116 -4.78 1.24 -13.25
C VAL A 116 -3.55 0.35 -13.34
N LEU A 117 -2.39 0.88 -12.95
CA LEU A 117 -1.12 0.16 -12.97
C LEU A 117 -0.81 -0.47 -11.62
N LYS A 118 -1.08 0.26 -10.54
CA LYS A 118 -0.78 -0.17 -9.18
C LYS A 118 -1.86 0.32 -8.22
N VAL A 119 -2.22 -0.55 -7.28
CA VAL A 119 -3.15 -0.29 -6.18
C VAL A 119 -2.39 -0.59 -4.89
N GLN A 120 -2.07 0.43 -4.12
CA GLN A 120 -1.38 0.30 -2.84
C GLN A 120 -2.39 0.48 -1.70
N LEU A 121 -2.55 -0.52 -0.85
CA LEU A 121 -3.46 -0.47 0.30
C LEU A 121 -2.80 0.30 1.44
N LEU A 122 -3.42 1.39 1.90
CA LEU A 122 -2.79 2.27 2.88
C LEU A 122 -2.82 1.70 4.31
N HIS A 123 -3.76 0.81 4.60
CA HIS A 123 -3.98 0.26 5.96
C HIS A 123 -3.77 -1.26 6.04
N VAL A 124 -3.11 -1.86 5.05
CA VAL A 124 -2.84 -3.31 5.01
C VAL A 124 -1.33 -3.51 4.93
N ASP A 125 -0.82 -4.43 5.74
CA ASP A 125 0.54 -4.97 5.66
C ASP A 125 0.52 -6.33 4.97
N ALA A 126 1.45 -6.57 4.04
CA ALA A 126 1.67 -7.90 3.50
C ALA A 126 2.24 -8.79 4.63
N PRO A 127 1.86 -10.07 4.68
CA PRO A 127 2.46 -11.01 5.61
C PRO A 127 3.93 -11.13 5.26
N LEU A 128 4.79 -11.03 6.27
CA LEU A 128 6.21 -11.32 6.10
C LEU A 128 6.34 -12.73 5.50
N PRO A 129 7.20 -12.93 4.47
CA PRO A 129 7.46 -14.25 3.94
C PRO A 129 8.11 -15.10 5.04
N GLY A 130 7.32 -15.99 5.70
CA GLY A 130 7.83 -16.79 6.83
C GLY A 130 6.83 -17.42 7.82
N GLY A 131 5.51 -17.33 7.64
CA GLY A 131 4.57 -17.86 8.66
C GLY A 131 4.45 -16.94 9.88
N PRO A 132 3.50 -17.18 10.79
CA PRO A 132 2.55 -16.15 11.20
C PRO A 132 3.18 -15.14 12.14
N ALA A 133 2.99 -13.86 11.82
CA ALA A 133 2.76 -12.85 12.84
C ALA A 133 1.35 -12.30 12.62
N ALA A 134 0.38 -12.91 13.32
CA ALA A 134 -0.94 -12.35 13.51
C ALA A 134 -0.83 -10.95 14.18
N PRO A 135 -1.84 -10.07 14.05
CA PRO A 135 -1.80 -8.65 14.44
C PRO A 135 -1.65 -8.39 15.96
N HIS A 136 -1.39 -9.41 16.77
CA HIS A 136 -1.04 -9.29 18.20
C HIS A 136 0.43 -9.56 18.48
N SER A 137 1.27 -9.80 17.46
CA SER A 137 2.70 -10.00 17.65
C SER A 137 3.43 -8.65 17.81
N ILE A 138 3.08 -7.91 18.87
CA ILE A 138 4.15 -7.28 19.63
C ILE A 138 4.88 -8.48 20.23
N GLN A 139 6.03 -8.85 19.67
CA GLN A 139 6.95 -9.71 20.39
C GLN A 139 7.45 -8.87 21.58
N SER A 140 6.69 -8.86 22.67
CA SER A 140 7.17 -8.45 23.97
C SER A 140 8.22 -9.49 24.34
N PHE A 141 9.48 -9.15 24.05
CA PHE A 141 10.59 -9.82 24.68
C PHE A 141 10.60 -9.33 26.12
N ASP A 142 10.34 -10.24 27.06
CA ASP A 142 10.71 -10.03 28.46
C ASP A 142 12.23 -10.04 28.54
N LEU A 143 12.83 -8.95 28.09
CA LEU A 143 14.20 -8.63 28.43
C LEU A 143 14.18 -8.42 29.94
N GLN A 144 14.69 -9.40 30.69
CA GLN A 144 15.14 -9.14 32.04
C GLN A 144 16.25 -8.11 31.94
N LEU A 145 15.86 -6.83 31.97
CA LEU A 145 16.78 -5.74 32.11
C LEU A 145 17.44 -5.93 33.49
N PRO A 146 18.78 -5.82 33.58
CA PRO A 146 19.44 -5.66 34.87
C PRO A 146 18.72 -4.60 35.69
N VAL A 147 18.56 -4.82 36.99
CA VAL A 147 17.73 -3.98 37.89
C VAL A 147 18.03 -2.49 37.73
N ASP A 148 19.29 -2.14 37.54
CA ASP A 148 19.76 -0.76 37.33
C ASP A 148 19.18 -0.11 36.06
N LEU A 149 19.00 -0.89 34.98
CA LEU A 149 18.41 -0.41 33.72
C LEU A 149 16.88 -0.32 33.79
N ALA A 150 16.23 -1.21 34.55
CA ALA A 150 14.78 -1.18 34.73
C ALA A 150 14.33 0.06 35.52
N GLN A 151 15.01 0.37 36.62
CA GLN A 151 14.75 1.56 37.43
C GLN A 151 15.04 2.85 36.64
N GLU A 152 16.07 2.83 35.80
CA GLU A 152 16.42 3.96 34.94
C GLU A 152 15.38 4.19 33.84
N VAL A 153 14.85 3.14 33.22
CA VAL A 153 13.74 3.25 32.25
C VAL A 153 12.50 3.84 32.89
N GLU A 154 12.15 3.43 34.11
CA GLU A 154 10.98 3.94 34.82
C GLU A 154 11.13 5.40 35.23
N ARG A 155 12.33 5.79 35.68
CA ARG A 155 12.70 7.18 35.96
C ARG A 155 12.64 8.06 34.71
N LEU A 156 13.08 7.55 33.57
CA LEU A 156 13.12 8.27 32.30
C LEU A 156 11.77 8.34 31.59
N ALA A 157 10.89 7.36 31.78
CA ALA A 157 9.51 7.42 31.29
C ALA A 157 8.70 8.55 31.94
N GLN A 158 9.11 9.01 33.13
CA GLN A 158 8.50 10.13 33.83
C GLN A 158 9.09 11.50 33.45
N ALA A 159 10.21 11.55 32.74
CA ALA A 159 10.87 12.77 32.31
C ALA A 159 10.64 13.02 30.81
N GLU A 160 9.81 14.00 30.46
CA GLU A 160 9.48 14.38 29.07
C GLU A 160 10.61 15.10 28.32
N ASP A 161 11.85 14.60 28.38
CA ASP A 161 12.98 15.15 27.62
C ASP A 161 13.40 14.25 26.45
N TRP A 162 13.29 14.82 25.25
CA TRP A 162 13.49 14.13 23.97
C TRP A 162 14.93 13.61 23.76
N SER A 163 15.95 14.22 24.39
CA SER A 163 17.34 13.74 24.28
C SER A 163 17.54 12.40 24.99
N THR A 164 16.76 12.13 26.02
CA THR A 164 16.87 10.93 26.87
C THR A 164 16.26 9.70 26.20
N THR A 165 15.29 9.92 25.33
CA THR A 165 14.68 8.88 24.48
C THR A 165 15.66 8.32 23.44
N ALA A 166 16.52 9.16 22.87
CA ALA A 166 17.53 8.75 21.90
C ALA A 166 18.66 7.92 22.53
N TRP A 167 19.07 8.28 23.75
CA TRP A 167 20.07 7.52 24.50
C TRP A 167 19.54 6.13 24.92
N LEU A 168 18.32 6.08 25.46
CA LEU A 168 17.65 4.82 25.83
C LEU A 168 17.52 3.86 24.65
N ARG A 169 17.12 4.39 23.49
CA ARG A 169 17.03 3.61 22.26
C ARG A 169 18.37 2.98 21.89
N ASN A 170 19.45 3.77 21.91
CA ASN A 170 20.78 3.27 21.60
C ASN A 170 21.26 2.21 22.61
N ALA A 171 20.95 2.38 23.90
CA ALA A 171 21.32 1.41 24.93
C ALA A 171 20.59 0.07 24.75
N ILE A 172 19.29 0.11 24.43
CA ILE A 172 18.49 -1.09 24.14
C ILE A 172 19.00 -1.78 22.86
N GLU A 173 19.26 -1.02 21.80
CA GLU A 173 19.81 -1.56 20.54
C GLU A 173 21.16 -2.26 20.75
N GLN A 174 22.06 -1.68 21.57
CA GLN A 174 23.34 -2.30 21.93
C GLN A 174 23.16 -3.58 22.75
N GLN A 175 22.23 -3.62 23.69
CA GLN A 175 21.99 -4.80 24.51
C GLN A 175 21.40 -5.94 23.67
N VAL A 176 20.45 -5.65 22.77
CA VAL A 176 19.89 -6.62 21.83
C VAL A 176 20.97 -7.17 20.90
N ALA A 177 21.85 -6.32 20.38
CA ALA A 177 22.97 -6.75 19.55
C ALA A 177 23.91 -7.72 20.30
N ARG A 178 24.25 -7.41 21.56
CA ARG A 178 25.08 -8.29 22.41
C ARG A 178 24.41 -9.62 22.72
N SER A 179 23.11 -9.62 23.01
CA SER A 179 22.35 -10.85 23.29
C SER A 179 22.28 -11.75 22.06
N ARG A 180 22.08 -11.17 20.87
CA ARG A 180 22.09 -11.93 19.60
C ARG A 180 23.47 -12.51 19.29
N ALA A 181 24.54 -11.76 19.52
CA ALA A 181 25.90 -12.25 19.34
C ALA A 181 26.25 -13.42 20.28
N ARG A 182 25.73 -13.41 21.52
CA ARG A 182 25.88 -14.53 22.46
C ARG A 182 25.13 -15.78 22.01
N LEU A 183 23.92 -15.62 21.48
CA LEU A 183 23.13 -16.73 20.95
C LEU A 183 23.79 -17.34 19.70
N SER A 184 24.29 -16.53 18.76
CA SER A 184 24.97 -17.06 17.56
C SER A 184 26.30 -17.76 17.90
N ASN A 185 27.00 -17.33 18.95
CA ASN A 185 28.22 -17.99 19.40
C ASN A 185 27.94 -19.33 20.09
N HIS A 186 26.74 -19.53 20.65
CA HIS A 186 26.32 -20.83 21.18
C HIS A 186 25.91 -21.81 20.07
N GLU A 187 25.29 -21.32 18.99
CA GLU A 187 24.92 -22.15 17.83
C GLU A 187 26.12 -22.61 17.00
N ASN A 188 27.22 -21.85 16.98
CA ASN A 188 28.46 -22.22 16.26
C ASN A 188 29.42 -23.10 17.09
N ALA A 189 29.13 -23.32 18.37
CA ALA A 189 29.96 -24.12 19.29
C ALA A 189 29.37 -25.50 19.62
N ALA A 190 28.23 -25.85 19.02
CA ALA A 190 27.58 -27.16 19.06
C ALA A 190 27.74 -27.88 17.71
#